data_AF-A0A0M4JWR6-F1
#
_entry.id   AF-A0A0M4JWR6-F1
#
_cell.length_a   1.000
_cell.length_b   1.000
_cell.length_c   1.000
_cell.angle_alpha   90.00
_cell.angle_beta   90.00
_cell.angle_gamma   90.00
#
_symmetry.space_group_name_H-M   'P 1'
#
loop_
_entity.id
_entity.type
_entity.pdbx_description
1 polymer ?
#
loop_
_entity_poly.entity_id
_entity_poly.type
_entity_poly.pdbx_seq_one_letter_code
_entity_poly.pdbx_strand_id
1 'polypeptide(L)'
;MGKFKILKNNKKSQFMIIALIVCSFLILIYTILLSISPIISKNNILTINDAILQENYQNILSMFLYNGKSWIVNPNIFLICYLPMSLSLLAIIFLTSRLITYYIGYKIKNKNGISRIVRPIRSYQITIIFVWVFLILLTLTTFLSLLSASPFFMGVSLQFSISNFIEIDEAITIKIVNQLEGQFGQIYWFSYGWFSNLQGVNNPQEVYKIIDKIMWFMMPFIIQFLALFLGFIGAIFGECSWWTINIAVLKAFDLQTGTSLADQYVKVKKPKINEKNLIDKSIYKDDIKIKNSEISKNLETNDFKTAEIAKNITNWEAKREFESMNTINNFEENKTSEIQQNQQSLETKPYENIKEVKKNYNEIDLSQDKTFDPLVETKCILFYKKLIKMLEIADNTDTQLYLNVVEKLKIIKDSQYNDWLTISNEIQKEINFFTAVDLELVNLIENLILTSNNNFFARYKSDLEELIEDYYFALKTWDLFQAEVKLEQILAIAFTKKELLPKIGFCLKNKVLNNFENINKKTNVINRLESAKNNKDFNSYRDICIEIIKAISPIKSIISNYINKIIYN
;
A
#
# COMPACT_ATOMS: atom_id res chain seq x y z
N MET A 1 -40.14 -25.08 8.60
CA MET A 1 -39.24 -25.97 7.81
C MET A 1 -38.58 -25.34 6.57
N GLY A 2 -38.88 -24.09 6.15
CA GLY A 2 -38.28 -23.49 4.94
C GLY A 2 -36.80 -23.08 4.98
N LYS A 3 -36.13 -23.13 6.15
CA LYS A 3 -34.81 -22.49 6.37
C LYS A 3 -33.58 -23.34 6.05
N PHE A 4 -33.71 -24.67 5.87
CA PHE A 4 -32.61 -25.52 5.36
C PHE A 4 -32.29 -25.29 3.87
N LYS A 5 -33.08 -24.45 3.16
CA LYS A 5 -32.77 -24.02 1.78
C LYS A 5 -31.50 -23.16 1.68
N ILE A 6 -31.02 -22.55 2.77
CA ILE A 6 -29.88 -21.61 2.75
C ILE A 6 -28.56 -22.33 2.40
N LEU A 7 -28.33 -23.54 2.92
CA LEU A 7 -27.11 -24.31 2.61
C LEU A 7 -27.10 -24.84 1.17
N LYS A 8 -28.26 -25.17 0.61
CA LYS A 8 -28.38 -25.72 -0.75
C LYS A 8 -28.01 -24.73 -1.85
N ASN A 9 -28.06 -23.42 -1.56
CA ASN A 9 -27.82 -22.34 -2.52
C ASN A 9 -26.54 -21.55 -2.25
N ASN A 10 -25.61 -22.03 -1.41
CA ASN A 10 -24.35 -21.32 -1.19
C ASN A 10 -23.41 -21.47 -2.40
N LYS A 11 -23.67 -20.68 -3.44
CA LYS A 11 -22.85 -20.59 -4.65
C LYS A 11 -21.42 -20.11 -4.35
N LYS A 12 -21.20 -19.38 -3.24
CA LYS A 12 -19.88 -18.85 -2.89
C LYS A 12 -18.91 -19.95 -2.46
N SER A 13 -19.37 -20.93 -1.67
CA SER A 13 -18.55 -22.11 -1.32
C SER A 13 -18.20 -22.95 -2.55
N GLN A 14 -19.12 -23.08 -3.50
CA GLN A 14 -18.85 -23.82 -4.74
C GLN A 14 -17.86 -23.05 -5.62
N PHE A 15 -18.05 -21.73 -5.73
CA PHE A 15 -17.14 -20.84 -6.45
C PHE A 15 -15.73 -20.92 -5.88
N MET A 16 -15.55 -20.90 -4.56
CA MET A 16 -14.24 -21.08 -3.91
C MET A 16 -13.51 -22.35 -4.39
N ILE A 17 -14.20 -23.50 -4.35
CA ILE A 17 -13.61 -24.79 -4.73
C ILE A 17 -13.32 -24.82 -6.24
N ILE A 18 -14.27 -24.37 -7.07
CA ILE A 18 -14.14 -24.36 -8.52
C ILE A 18 -13.02 -23.41 -8.97
N ALA A 19 -12.93 -22.21 -8.40
CA ALA A 19 -11.89 -21.24 -8.72
C ALA A 19 -10.49 -21.81 -8.46
N LEU A 20 -10.30 -22.49 -7.32
CA LEU A 20 -9.01 -23.10 -7.00
C LEU A 20 -8.72 -24.36 -7.85
N ILE A 21 -9.73 -25.13 -8.26
CA ILE A 21 -9.57 -26.21 -9.24
C ILE A 21 -9.10 -25.64 -10.59
N VAL A 22 -9.75 -24.58 -11.09
CA VAL A 22 -9.35 -23.92 -12.34
C VAL A 22 -7.94 -23.37 -12.24
N CYS A 23 -7.60 -22.73 -11.11
CA CYS A 23 -6.24 -22.25 -10.85
C CYS A 23 -5.22 -23.39 -10.89
N SER A 24 -5.48 -24.48 -10.18
CA SER A 24 -4.60 -25.65 -10.15
C SER A 24 -4.45 -26.28 -11.53
N PHE A 25 -5.54 -26.35 -12.30
CA PHE A 25 -5.53 -26.88 -13.66
C PHE A 25 -4.69 -26.04 -14.62
N LEU A 26 -4.76 -24.70 -14.52
CA LEU A 26 -3.92 -23.82 -15.33
C LEU A 26 -2.43 -23.94 -14.98
N ILE A 27 -2.11 -24.06 -13.69
CA ILE A 27 -0.72 -24.33 -13.23
C ILE A 27 -0.26 -25.71 -13.73
N LEU A 28 -1.13 -26.72 -13.70
CA LEU A 28 -0.80 -28.05 -14.22
C LEU A 28 -0.47 -27.99 -15.71
N ILE A 29 -1.31 -27.34 -16.53
CA ILE A 29 -1.04 -27.17 -17.97
C ILE A 29 0.28 -26.44 -18.20
N TYR A 30 0.54 -25.36 -17.45
CA TYR A 30 1.81 -24.65 -17.50
C TYR A 30 3.00 -25.59 -17.30
N THR A 31 3.00 -26.37 -16.22
CA THR A 31 4.11 -27.27 -15.91
C THR A 31 4.28 -28.40 -16.92
N ILE A 32 3.18 -28.90 -17.49
CA ILE A 32 3.23 -29.91 -18.56
C ILE A 32 3.88 -29.30 -19.79
N LEU A 33 3.46 -28.11 -20.21
CA LEU A 33 4.01 -27.45 -21.39
C LEU A 33 5.50 -27.11 -21.22
N LEU A 34 5.93 -26.68 -20.03
CA LEU A 34 7.35 -26.52 -19.72
C LEU A 34 8.11 -27.84 -19.77
N SER A 35 7.54 -28.92 -19.24
CA SER A 35 8.22 -30.23 -19.21
C SER A 35 8.50 -30.80 -20.60
N ILE A 36 7.72 -30.39 -21.60
CA ILE A 36 7.91 -30.79 -23.01
C ILE A 36 8.65 -29.73 -23.84
N SER A 37 9.00 -28.58 -23.26
CA SER A 37 9.71 -27.49 -23.95
C SER A 37 11.17 -27.89 -24.18
N PRO A 38 11.66 -27.95 -25.44
CA PRO A 38 13.04 -28.37 -25.74
C PRO A 38 14.12 -27.54 -25.04
N ILE A 39 13.87 -26.24 -24.81
CA ILE A 39 14.81 -25.36 -24.12
C ILE A 39 15.06 -25.79 -22.66
N ILE A 40 14.08 -26.44 -22.02
CA ILE A 40 14.19 -26.95 -20.64
C ILE A 40 14.70 -28.41 -20.70
N SER A 41 15.88 -28.58 -21.29
CA SER A 41 16.55 -29.88 -21.38
C SER A 41 17.55 -30.06 -20.23
N LYS A 42 17.86 -31.32 -19.90
CA LYS A 42 18.89 -31.64 -18.90
C LYS A 42 20.24 -31.01 -19.26
N ASN A 43 20.59 -30.97 -20.54
CA ASN A 43 21.86 -30.38 -20.99
C ASN A 43 21.87 -28.88 -20.75
N ASN A 44 20.81 -28.16 -21.15
CA ASN A 44 20.73 -26.71 -20.94
C ASN A 44 20.71 -26.34 -19.45
N ILE A 45 20.03 -27.14 -18.61
CA ILE A 45 20.07 -26.95 -17.16
C ILE A 45 21.49 -27.09 -16.61
N LEU A 46 22.25 -28.09 -17.06
CA LEU A 46 23.63 -28.29 -16.64
C LEU A 46 24.53 -27.12 -17.10
N THR A 47 24.42 -26.68 -18.36
CA THR A 47 25.25 -25.59 -18.88
C THR A 47 25.00 -24.26 -18.18
N ILE A 48 23.74 -23.97 -17.84
CA ILE A 48 23.37 -22.77 -17.08
C ILE A 48 23.88 -22.86 -15.65
N ASN A 49 23.74 -24.02 -15.01
CA ASN A 49 24.28 -24.22 -13.67
C ASN A 49 25.80 -24.06 -13.64
N ASP A 50 26.51 -24.58 -14.64
CA ASP A 50 27.95 -24.38 -14.79
C ASP A 50 28.30 -22.89 -14.95
N ALA A 51 27.51 -22.13 -15.73
CA ALA A 51 27.69 -20.70 -15.87
C ALA A 51 27.50 -19.93 -14.56
N ILE A 52 26.55 -20.33 -13.72
CA ILE A 52 26.30 -19.74 -12.39
C ILE A 52 27.42 -20.11 -11.41
N LEU A 53 27.84 -21.38 -11.39
CA LEU A 53 28.90 -21.86 -10.48
C LEU A 53 30.26 -21.22 -10.75
N GLN A 54 30.54 -20.82 -12.00
CA GLN A 54 31.74 -20.07 -12.36
C GLN A 54 31.83 -18.68 -11.70
N GLU A 55 30.71 -18.09 -11.27
CA GLU A 55 30.66 -16.79 -10.57
C GLU A 55 30.70 -16.95 -9.04
N ASN A 56 31.40 -17.97 -8.54
CA ASN A 56 31.59 -18.26 -7.11
C ASN A 56 30.32 -18.59 -6.31
N TYR A 57 29.22 -18.94 -6.99
CA TYR A 57 28.04 -19.45 -6.31
C TYR A 57 28.25 -20.90 -5.84
N GLN A 58 27.85 -21.19 -4.60
CA GLN A 58 27.91 -22.52 -4.01
C GLN A 58 26.51 -23.06 -3.70
N ASN A 59 26.34 -24.37 -3.81
CA ASN A 59 25.11 -25.05 -3.40
C ASN A 59 25.00 -25.03 -1.86
N ILE A 60 24.06 -24.26 -1.29
CA ILE A 60 23.73 -24.32 0.14
C ILE A 60 22.55 -25.26 0.38
N LEU A 61 21.50 -25.11 -0.43
CA LEU A 61 20.35 -25.99 -0.45
C LEU A 61 20.18 -26.49 -1.88
N SER A 62 19.54 -27.65 -2.07
CA SER A 62 19.25 -28.18 -3.42
C SER A 62 18.45 -27.21 -4.31
N MET A 63 17.81 -26.20 -3.69
CA MET A 63 17.00 -25.17 -4.34
C MET A 63 17.69 -23.81 -4.46
N PHE A 64 18.75 -23.54 -3.69
CA PHE A 64 19.34 -22.20 -3.58
C PHE A 64 20.87 -22.24 -3.66
N LEU A 65 21.40 -21.35 -4.49
CA LEU A 65 22.81 -21.07 -4.68
C LEU A 65 23.17 -19.77 -3.94
N TYR A 66 24.35 -19.71 -3.34
CA TYR A 66 24.82 -18.53 -2.59
C TYR A 66 26.31 -18.27 -2.81
N ASN A 67 26.69 -17.00 -2.99
CA ASN A 67 28.08 -16.59 -3.22
C ASN A 67 28.72 -15.82 -2.04
N GLY A 68 28.05 -15.77 -0.88
CA GLY A 68 28.51 -14.95 0.26
C GLY A 68 27.81 -13.59 0.38
N LYS A 69 27.10 -13.14 -0.66
CA LYS A 69 26.40 -11.84 -0.68
C LYS A 69 24.96 -11.95 -1.18
N SER A 70 24.74 -12.74 -2.24
CA SER A 70 23.47 -12.88 -2.93
C SER A 70 23.08 -14.35 -3.13
N TRP A 71 21.78 -14.56 -3.27
CA TRP A 71 21.14 -15.86 -3.47
C TRP A 71 20.56 -15.94 -4.87
N ILE A 72 20.68 -17.10 -5.51
CA ILE A 72 20.00 -17.42 -6.78
C ILE A 72 19.20 -18.71 -6.57
N VAL A 73 18.00 -18.78 -7.15
CA VAL A 73 17.23 -20.04 -7.18
C VAL A 73 17.85 -20.96 -8.23
N ASN A 74 18.28 -22.14 -7.82
CA ASN A 74 18.97 -23.09 -8.69
C ASN A 74 18.05 -23.53 -9.86
N PRO A 75 18.46 -23.37 -11.12
CA PRO A 75 17.80 -23.99 -12.27
C PRO A 75 17.74 -25.51 -12.12
N ASN A 76 16.54 -26.03 -11.86
CA ASN A 76 16.34 -27.45 -11.56
C ASN A 76 14.99 -27.95 -12.10
N ILE A 77 15.02 -29.03 -12.88
CA ILE A 77 13.80 -29.64 -13.47
C ILE A 77 12.75 -29.99 -12.40
N PHE A 78 13.18 -30.33 -11.19
CA PHE A 78 12.28 -30.59 -10.08
C PHE A 78 11.51 -29.33 -9.65
N LEU A 79 12.18 -28.19 -9.54
CA LEU A 79 11.56 -26.92 -9.17
C LEU A 79 10.70 -26.35 -10.31
N ILE A 80 11.22 -26.43 -11.53
CA ILE A 80 10.56 -25.88 -12.71
C ILE A 80 9.27 -26.67 -13.00
N CYS A 81 9.34 -28.01 -13.01
CA CYS A 81 8.25 -28.86 -13.49
C CYS A 81 7.61 -29.71 -12.38
N TYR A 82 8.36 -30.58 -11.71
CA TYR A 82 7.76 -31.66 -10.91
C TYR A 82 7.07 -31.19 -9.63
N LEU A 83 7.62 -30.19 -8.94
CA LEU A 83 7.06 -29.64 -7.72
C LEU A 83 5.69 -28.96 -7.96
N PRO A 84 5.58 -27.96 -8.85
CA PRO A 84 4.28 -27.35 -9.16
C PRO A 84 3.31 -28.33 -9.84
N MET A 85 3.78 -29.29 -10.65
CA MET A 85 2.93 -30.32 -11.27
C MET A 85 2.30 -31.26 -10.23
N SER A 86 3.11 -31.77 -9.30
CA SER A 86 2.62 -32.69 -8.25
C SER A 86 1.64 -32.00 -7.30
N LEU A 87 1.93 -30.76 -6.91
CA LEU A 87 1.05 -29.99 -6.02
C LEU A 87 -0.27 -29.62 -6.70
N SER A 88 -0.24 -29.18 -7.96
CA SER A 88 -1.45 -28.86 -8.72
C SER A 88 -2.32 -30.10 -8.94
N LEU A 89 -1.73 -31.24 -9.27
CA LEU A 89 -2.46 -32.51 -9.39
C LEU A 89 -3.10 -32.93 -8.05
N LEU A 90 -2.35 -32.83 -6.95
CA LEU A 90 -2.86 -33.12 -5.60
C LEU A 90 -4.03 -32.20 -5.23
N ALA A 91 -3.91 -30.90 -5.51
CA ALA A 91 -4.96 -29.92 -5.27
C ALA A 91 -6.23 -30.25 -6.08
N ILE A 92 -6.10 -30.60 -7.37
CA ILE A 92 -7.23 -31.00 -8.22
C ILE A 92 -7.92 -32.24 -7.65
N ILE A 93 -7.18 -33.30 -7.35
CA ILE A 93 -7.74 -34.55 -6.81
C ILE A 93 -8.47 -34.29 -5.49
N PHE A 94 -7.86 -33.53 -4.58
CA PHE A 94 -8.44 -33.25 -3.29
C PHE A 94 -9.70 -32.38 -3.39
N LEU A 95 -9.63 -31.29 -4.16
CA LEU A 95 -10.74 -30.33 -4.29
C LEU A 95 -11.90 -30.91 -5.09
N THR A 96 -11.64 -31.73 -6.11
CA THR A 96 -12.69 -32.45 -6.85
C THR A 96 -13.39 -33.47 -5.95
N SER A 97 -12.64 -34.23 -5.14
CA SER A 97 -13.22 -35.13 -4.13
C SER A 97 -14.10 -34.36 -3.13
N ARG A 98 -13.66 -33.18 -2.68
CA ARG A 98 -14.45 -32.28 -1.82
C ARG A 98 -15.69 -31.74 -2.52
N LEU A 99 -15.59 -31.38 -3.79
CA LEU A 99 -16.72 -30.90 -4.60
C LEU A 99 -17.77 -32.01 -4.77
N ILE A 100 -17.34 -33.24 -5.07
CA ILE A 100 -18.22 -34.42 -5.17
C ILE A 100 -18.91 -34.68 -3.83
N THR A 101 -18.14 -34.68 -2.73
CA THR A 101 -18.69 -34.86 -1.37
C THR A 101 -19.70 -33.78 -1.03
N TYR A 102 -19.45 -32.53 -1.44
CA TYR A 102 -20.40 -31.43 -1.31
C TYR A 102 -21.69 -31.73 -2.10
N TYR A 103 -21.61 -32.07 -3.39
CA TYR A 103 -22.79 -32.32 -4.21
C TYR A 103 -23.62 -33.52 -3.74
N ILE A 104 -22.97 -34.64 -3.38
CA ILE A 104 -23.65 -35.85 -2.89
C ILE A 104 -24.24 -35.58 -1.50
N GLY A 105 -23.45 -35.01 -0.60
CA GLY A 105 -23.83 -34.79 0.79
C GLY A 105 -25.02 -33.87 0.99
N TYR A 106 -25.18 -32.86 0.12
CA TYR A 106 -26.34 -31.96 0.16
C TYR A 106 -27.57 -32.48 -0.60
N LYS A 107 -27.44 -33.52 -1.44
CA LYS A 107 -28.56 -34.15 -2.15
C LYS A 107 -29.27 -35.23 -1.31
N ILE A 108 -28.55 -35.94 -0.44
CA ILE A 108 -29.12 -37.03 0.37
C ILE A 108 -29.97 -36.46 1.53
N LYS A 109 -31.29 -36.48 1.33
CA LYS A 109 -32.28 -36.19 2.37
C LYS A 109 -32.71 -37.48 3.05
N ASN A 110 -32.90 -37.46 4.36
CA ASN A 110 -33.64 -38.51 5.07
C ASN A 110 -35.12 -38.53 4.64
N LYS A 111 -35.84 -39.59 4.99
CA LYS A 111 -37.31 -39.73 4.78
C LYS A 111 -38.11 -38.50 5.26
N ASN A 112 -37.57 -37.77 6.25
CA ASN A 112 -38.17 -36.54 6.82
C ASN A 112 -37.75 -35.25 6.09
N GLY A 113 -37.10 -35.33 4.92
CA GLY A 113 -36.65 -34.17 4.14
C GLY A 113 -35.43 -33.43 4.71
N ILE A 114 -34.87 -33.89 5.83
CA ILE A 114 -33.70 -33.32 6.52
C ILE A 114 -32.42 -33.89 5.92
N SER A 115 -31.45 -33.06 5.57
CA SER A 115 -30.12 -33.48 5.11
C SER A 115 -29.43 -34.34 6.17
N ARG A 116 -29.01 -35.57 5.84
CA ARG A 116 -28.52 -36.57 6.81
C ARG A 116 -27.13 -36.27 7.40
N ILE A 117 -26.37 -35.33 6.83
CA ILE A 117 -25.00 -35.03 7.28
C ILE A 117 -25.02 -33.94 8.36
N VAL A 118 -24.88 -34.37 9.62
CA VAL A 118 -25.00 -33.55 10.84
C VAL A 118 -23.68 -32.87 11.26
N ARG A 119 -22.66 -32.76 10.39
CA ARG A 119 -21.43 -31.98 10.69
C ARG A 119 -20.99 -31.00 9.58
N PRO A 120 -21.89 -30.12 9.07
CA PRO A 120 -21.55 -29.20 7.99
C PRO A 120 -20.49 -28.16 8.39
N ILE A 121 -20.50 -27.67 9.64
CA ILE A 121 -19.59 -26.59 10.07
C ILE A 121 -18.13 -27.05 10.06
N ARG A 122 -17.80 -28.15 10.76
CA ARG A 122 -16.41 -28.65 10.84
C ARG A 122 -15.88 -29.07 9.47
N SER A 123 -16.70 -29.74 8.66
CA SER A 123 -16.31 -30.14 7.29
C SER A 123 -16.03 -28.94 6.39
N TYR A 124 -16.80 -27.86 6.57
CA TYR A 124 -16.63 -26.63 5.80
C TYR A 124 -15.42 -25.80 6.27
N GLN A 125 -15.17 -25.69 7.59
CA GLN A 125 -13.94 -25.10 8.14
C GLN A 125 -12.69 -25.81 7.62
N ILE A 126 -12.71 -27.14 7.63
CA ILE A 126 -11.62 -27.95 7.08
C ILE A 126 -11.42 -27.65 5.58
N THR A 127 -12.50 -27.54 4.81
CA THR A 127 -12.41 -27.14 3.39
C THR A 127 -11.77 -25.76 3.21
N ILE A 128 -12.13 -24.77 4.03
CA ILE A 128 -11.51 -23.43 3.98
C ILE A 128 -10.01 -23.50 4.28
N ILE A 129 -9.62 -24.21 5.35
CA ILE A 129 -8.21 -24.36 5.73
C ILE A 129 -7.43 -24.99 4.57
N PHE A 130 -7.95 -26.08 3.98
CA PHE A 130 -7.28 -26.71 2.84
C PHE A 130 -7.19 -25.79 1.61
N VAL A 131 -8.24 -25.02 1.31
CA VAL A 131 -8.21 -24.05 0.20
C VAL A 131 -7.10 -23.01 0.41
N TRP A 132 -6.99 -22.44 1.62
CA TRP A 132 -5.92 -21.49 1.93
C TRP A 132 -4.53 -22.13 1.87
N VAL A 133 -4.37 -23.33 2.43
CA VAL A 133 -3.09 -24.06 2.39
C VAL A 133 -2.68 -24.34 0.94
N PHE A 134 -3.58 -24.87 0.11
CA PHE A 134 -3.28 -25.13 -1.30
C PHE A 134 -3.01 -23.84 -2.06
N LEU A 135 -3.74 -22.75 -1.80
CA LEU A 135 -3.48 -21.47 -2.43
C LEU A 135 -2.06 -20.96 -2.11
N ILE A 136 -1.67 -20.96 -0.83
CA ILE A 136 -0.33 -20.53 -0.40
C ILE A 136 0.76 -21.40 -1.01
N LEU A 137 0.60 -22.73 -0.96
CA LEU A 137 1.57 -23.66 -1.53
C LEU A 137 1.67 -23.52 -3.06
N LEU A 138 0.55 -23.33 -3.77
CA LEU A 138 0.55 -23.10 -5.21
C LEU A 138 1.24 -21.77 -5.55
N THR A 139 0.96 -20.70 -4.82
CA THR A 139 1.65 -19.41 -5.00
C THR A 139 3.16 -19.57 -4.81
N LEU A 140 3.60 -20.23 -3.72
CA LEU A 140 5.02 -20.41 -3.42
C LEU A 140 5.72 -21.28 -4.48
N THR A 141 5.11 -22.39 -4.88
CA THR A 141 5.70 -23.31 -5.88
C THR A 141 5.71 -22.71 -7.28
N THR A 142 4.67 -21.96 -7.68
CA THR A 142 4.68 -21.22 -8.94
C THR A 142 5.74 -20.13 -8.94
N PHE A 143 5.93 -19.41 -7.83
CA PHE A 143 6.98 -18.40 -7.72
C PHE A 143 8.39 -19.02 -7.82
N LEU A 144 8.65 -20.12 -7.10
CA LEU A 144 9.92 -20.84 -7.19
C LEU A 144 10.17 -21.42 -8.58
N SER A 145 9.14 -21.95 -9.24
CA SER A 145 9.21 -22.44 -10.62
C SER A 145 9.59 -21.32 -11.58
N LEU A 146 8.98 -20.13 -11.44
CA LEU A 146 9.29 -18.96 -12.26
C LEU A 146 10.74 -18.49 -12.07
N LEU A 147 11.20 -18.41 -10.82
CA LEU A 147 12.58 -18.02 -10.52
C LEU A 147 13.59 -19.02 -11.07
N SER A 148 13.36 -20.32 -10.85
CA SER A 148 14.22 -21.39 -11.36
C SER A 148 14.23 -21.46 -12.89
N ALA A 149 13.11 -21.09 -13.52
CA ALA A 149 12.97 -21.07 -14.98
C ALA A 149 13.34 -19.73 -15.65
N SER A 150 13.66 -18.69 -14.86
CA SER A 150 13.98 -17.35 -15.39
C SER A 150 15.11 -17.32 -16.43
N PRO A 151 16.16 -18.17 -16.37
CA PRO A 151 17.16 -18.28 -17.44
C PRO A 151 16.58 -18.70 -18.79
N PHE A 152 15.60 -19.60 -18.79
CA PHE A 152 14.99 -20.13 -20.02
C PHE A 152 13.90 -19.20 -20.55
N PHE A 153 13.18 -18.55 -19.64
CA PHE A 153 12.12 -17.62 -19.98
C PHE A 153 12.65 -16.30 -20.51
N MET A 154 13.57 -15.69 -19.79
CA MET A 154 13.94 -14.29 -20.01
C MET A 154 15.40 -14.16 -20.45
N GLY A 155 16.19 -15.23 -20.35
CA GLY A 155 17.63 -15.18 -20.56
C GLY A 155 18.38 -14.53 -19.39
N VAL A 156 17.74 -14.33 -18.23
CA VAL A 156 18.30 -13.57 -17.10
C VAL A 156 18.52 -14.47 -15.89
N SER A 157 19.51 -14.10 -15.08
CA SER A 157 19.71 -14.64 -13.75
C SER A 157 19.28 -13.62 -12.70
N LEU A 158 18.24 -13.96 -11.93
CA LEU A 158 17.73 -13.12 -10.84
C LEU A 158 18.44 -13.49 -9.53
N GLN A 159 19.10 -12.51 -8.93
CA GLN A 159 19.74 -12.62 -7.64
C GLN A 159 19.00 -11.82 -6.56
N PHE A 160 19.06 -12.32 -5.33
CA PHE A 160 18.41 -11.74 -4.15
C PHE A 160 19.49 -11.39 -3.13
N SER A 161 19.50 -10.17 -2.59
CA SER A 161 20.43 -9.78 -1.53
C SER A 161 19.68 -9.12 -0.37
N ILE A 162 20.37 -8.92 0.75
CA ILE A 162 19.77 -8.22 1.91
C ILE A 162 19.51 -6.74 1.57
N SER A 163 20.33 -6.15 0.69
CA SER A 163 20.21 -4.76 0.25
C SER A 163 19.17 -4.56 -0.85
N ASN A 164 19.09 -5.49 -1.81
CA ASN A 164 18.21 -5.40 -2.96
C ASN A 164 17.31 -6.63 -3.04
N PHE A 165 15.99 -6.41 -3.09
CA PHE A 165 15.02 -7.49 -3.14
C PHE A 165 15.19 -8.37 -4.39
N ILE A 166 15.40 -7.77 -5.56
CA ILE A 166 15.68 -8.48 -6.83
C ILE A 166 16.68 -7.65 -7.63
N GLU A 167 17.72 -8.29 -8.16
CA GLU A 167 18.70 -7.68 -9.05
C GLU A 167 19.05 -8.68 -10.18
N ILE A 168 19.46 -8.17 -11.34
CA ILE A 168 19.90 -9.01 -12.46
C ILE A 168 21.41 -9.12 -12.39
N ASP A 169 21.93 -10.35 -12.37
CA ASP A 169 23.37 -10.58 -12.48
C ASP A 169 23.78 -10.51 -13.97
N GLU A 170 24.35 -9.38 -14.38
CA GLU A 170 24.72 -9.12 -15.79
C GLU A 170 25.74 -10.11 -16.32
N ALA A 171 26.73 -10.50 -15.50
CA ALA A 171 27.80 -11.42 -15.91
C ALA A 171 27.26 -12.81 -16.21
N ILE A 172 26.40 -13.33 -15.33
CA ILE A 172 25.72 -14.62 -15.56
C ILE A 172 24.74 -14.52 -16.73
N THR A 173 23.98 -13.42 -16.80
CA THR A 173 22.97 -13.18 -17.84
C THR A 173 23.56 -13.21 -19.24
N ILE A 174 24.72 -12.58 -19.47
CA ILE A 174 25.40 -12.61 -20.77
C ILE A 174 25.79 -14.05 -21.15
N LYS A 175 26.31 -14.84 -20.19
CA LYS A 175 26.67 -16.25 -20.43
C LYS A 175 25.44 -17.08 -20.78
N ILE A 176 24.31 -16.87 -20.09
CA ILE A 176 23.05 -17.57 -20.35
C ILE A 176 22.54 -17.26 -21.75
N VAL A 177 22.46 -15.98 -22.13
CA VAL A 177 21.97 -15.56 -23.45
C VAL A 177 22.78 -16.19 -24.58
N ASN A 178 24.12 -16.19 -24.46
CA ASN A 178 25.00 -16.80 -25.46
C ASN A 178 24.83 -18.33 -25.54
N GLN A 179 24.61 -19.01 -24.40
CA GLN A 179 24.39 -20.47 -24.39
C GLN A 179 23.03 -20.89 -24.95
N LEU A 180 22.01 -20.05 -24.80
CA LEU A 180 20.64 -20.31 -25.25
C LEU A 180 20.28 -19.62 -26.56
N GLU A 181 21.28 -19.08 -27.27
CA GLU A 181 21.07 -18.36 -28.52
C GLU A 181 20.29 -19.24 -29.53
N GLY A 182 19.24 -18.67 -30.12
CA GLY A 182 18.35 -19.37 -31.05
C GLY A 182 17.40 -20.41 -30.42
N GLN A 183 17.45 -20.63 -29.10
CA GLN A 183 16.60 -21.61 -28.41
C GLN A 183 15.40 -20.97 -27.69
N PHE A 184 15.37 -19.65 -27.45
CA PHE A 184 14.28 -18.97 -26.75
C PHE A 184 12.89 -19.18 -27.39
N GLY A 185 12.82 -19.39 -28.70
CA GLY A 185 11.59 -19.74 -29.41
C GLY A 185 11.08 -21.16 -29.16
N GLN A 186 11.88 -22.02 -28.52
CA GLN A 186 11.55 -23.42 -28.23
C GLN A 186 10.87 -23.58 -26.86
N ILE A 187 10.23 -22.53 -26.36
CA ILE A 187 9.48 -22.57 -25.12
C ILE A 187 7.99 -22.70 -25.41
N TYR A 188 7.40 -23.77 -24.89
CA TYR A 188 5.99 -24.04 -25.06
C TYR A 188 5.27 -23.44 -23.85
N TRP A 189 4.78 -22.21 -24.01
CA TRP A 189 3.82 -21.60 -23.09
C TRP A 189 2.92 -20.63 -23.86
N PHE A 190 1.63 -20.57 -23.50
CA PHE A 190 0.63 -19.86 -24.30
C PHE A 190 0.95 -18.38 -24.53
N SER A 191 1.52 -17.70 -23.53
CA SER A 191 1.90 -16.29 -23.65
C SER A 191 3.18 -16.07 -24.45
N TYR A 192 3.98 -17.12 -24.69
CA TYR A 192 5.23 -17.05 -25.45
C TYR A 192 5.08 -17.21 -26.95
N GLY A 193 3.97 -17.80 -27.41
CA GLY A 193 3.68 -17.88 -28.84
C GLY A 193 3.58 -16.52 -29.54
N TRP A 194 3.47 -15.42 -28.78
CA TRP A 194 3.47 -14.05 -29.31
C TRP A 194 4.86 -13.38 -29.34
N PHE A 195 5.88 -13.98 -28.71
CA PHE A 195 7.24 -13.39 -28.56
C PHE A 195 8.37 -14.33 -28.97
N SER A 196 8.05 -15.53 -29.49
CA SER A 196 9.00 -16.61 -29.81
C SER A 196 10.11 -16.26 -30.81
N ASN A 197 9.99 -15.14 -31.52
CA ASN A 197 10.91 -14.75 -32.60
C ASN A 197 12.05 -13.84 -32.14
N LEU A 198 12.08 -13.42 -30.87
CA LEU A 198 13.06 -12.47 -30.32
C LEU A 198 14.16 -13.21 -29.52
N GLN A 199 15.38 -12.68 -29.52
CA GLN A 199 16.59 -13.34 -28.97
C GLN A 199 16.82 -13.11 -27.45
N GLY A 200 15.76 -12.99 -26.65
CA GLY A 200 15.84 -12.77 -25.19
C GLY A 200 15.99 -11.30 -24.77
N VAL A 201 15.78 -10.99 -23.47
CA VAL A 201 15.57 -9.61 -22.97
C VAL A 201 16.78 -8.70 -23.09
N ASN A 202 17.98 -9.27 -23.03
CA ASN A 202 19.25 -8.56 -22.93
C ASN A 202 20.19 -8.87 -24.10
N ASN A 203 19.66 -9.20 -25.28
CA ASN A 203 20.50 -9.29 -26.47
C ASN A 203 21.13 -7.91 -26.76
N PRO A 204 22.46 -7.76 -26.69
CA PRO A 204 23.13 -6.47 -26.93
C PRO A 204 22.97 -5.96 -28.37
N GLN A 205 22.55 -6.81 -29.30
CA GLN A 205 22.37 -6.45 -30.72
C GLN A 205 21.00 -5.84 -31.03
N GLU A 206 20.02 -5.94 -30.14
CA GLU A 206 18.67 -5.40 -30.37
C GLU A 206 18.33 -4.25 -29.39
N VAL A 207 18.08 -3.06 -29.94
CA VAL A 207 17.56 -1.92 -29.16
C VAL A 207 16.08 -2.15 -28.88
N TYR A 208 15.78 -2.91 -27.82
CA TYR A 208 14.41 -3.11 -27.36
C TYR A 208 13.82 -1.81 -26.80
N LYS A 209 12.54 -1.54 -27.12
CA LYS A 209 11.80 -0.51 -26.39
C LYS A 209 11.60 -0.99 -24.95
N ILE A 210 11.53 -0.06 -24.01
CA ILE A 210 11.27 -0.36 -22.58
C ILE A 210 10.03 -1.26 -22.42
N ILE A 211 9.01 -1.05 -23.25
CA ILE A 211 7.78 -1.83 -23.27
C ILE A 211 8.06 -3.32 -23.58
N ASP A 212 8.94 -3.62 -24.53
CA ASP A 212 9.26 -5.00 -24.91
C ASP A 212 9.94 -5.73 -23.76
N LYS A 213 10.87 -5.06 -23.05
CA LYS A 213 11.50 -5.59 -21.84
C LYS A 213 10.47 -5.90 -20.76
N ILE A 214 9.53 -4.99 -20.50
CA ILE A 214 8.44 -5.21 -19.54
C ILE A 214 7.59 -6.41 -19.97
N MET A 215 7.25 -6.53 -21.26
CA MET A 215 6.46 -7.66 -21.75
C MET A 215 7.18 -8.99 -21.54
N TRP A 216 8.49 -9.06 -21.78
CA TRP A 216 9.27 -10.26 -21.49
C TRP A 216 9.27 -10.67 -20.02
N PHE A 217 9.28 -9.71 -19.10
CA PHE A 217 9.15 -10.01 -17.67
C PHE A 217 7.73 -10.42 -17.29
N MET A 218 6.71 -9.82 -17.91
CA MET A 218 5.30 -9.97 -17.54
C MET A 218 4.61 -11.21 -18.14
N MET A 219 4.84 -11.46 -19.42
CA MET A 219 4.15 -12.49 -20.18
C MET A 219 4.34 -13.91 -19.63
N PRO A 220 5.49 -14.33 -19.10
CA PRO A 220 5.69 -15.69 -18.62
C PRO A 220 4.76 -16.05 -17.46
N PHE A 221 4.32 -15.05 -16.69
CA PHE A 221 3.56 -15.24 -15.47
C PHE A 221 2.11 -14.78 -15.54
N ILE A 222 1.71 -13.98 -16.53
CA ILE A 222 0.43 -13.25 -16.50
C ILE A 222 -0.79 -14.18 -16.37
N ILE A 223 -0.79 -15.32 -17.06
CA ILE A 223 -1.90 -16.28 -17.03
C ILE A 223 -1.97 -16.95 -15.64
N GLN A 224 -0.82 -17.35 -15.08
CA GLN A 224 -0.72 -17.98 -13.77
C GLN A 224 -1.08 -16.99 -12.65
N PHE A 225 -0.67 -15.72 -12.78
CA PHE A 225 -1.04 -14.67 -11.85
C PHE A 225 -2.54 -14.41 -11.85
N LEU A 226 -3.18 -14.32 -13.03
CA LEU A 226 -4.63 -14.19 -13.13
C LEU A 226 -5.36 -15.41 -12.53
N ALA A 227 -4.81 -16.61 -12.73
CA ALA A 227 -5.34 -17.84 -12.14
C ALA A 227 -5.24 -17.85 -10.60
N LEU A 228 -4.08 -17.48 -10.06
CA LEU A 228 -3.85 -17.35 -8.61
C LEU A 228 -4.75 -16.26 -8.00
N PHE A 229 -4.90 -15.13 -8.68
CA PHE A 229 -5.78 -14.05 -8.27
C PHE A 229 -7.26 -14.48 -8.26
N LEU A 230 -7.69 -15.24 -9.27
CA LEU A 230 -9.03 -15.85 -9.28
C LEU A 230 -9.21 -16.83 -8.12
N GLY A 231 -8.20 -17.66 -7.85
CA GLY A 231 -8.18 -18.57 -6.70
C GLY A 231 -8.30 -17.83 -5.37
N PHE A 232 -7.58 -16.71 -5.21
CA PHE A 232 -7.63 -15.83 -4.05
C PHE A 232 -9.01 -15.19 -3.85
N ILE A 233 -9.59 -14.62 -4.91
CA ILE A 233 -10.97 -14.09 -4.87
C ILE A 233 -11.96 -15.21 -4.47
N GLY A 234 -11.77 -16.41 -5.02
CA GLY A 234 -12.51 -17.61 -4.65
C GLY A 234 -12.44 -17.90 -3.14
N ALA A 235 -11.23 -17.93 -2.57
CA ALA A 235 -10.99 -18.15 -1.15
C ALA A 235 -11.69 -17.12 -0.27
N ILE A 236 -11.54 -15.82 -0.59
CA ILE A 236 -12.19 -14.72 0.15
C ILE A 236 -13.72 -14.86 0.12
N PHE A 237 -14.32 -15.12 -1.05
CA PHE A 237 -15.77 -15.27 -1.13
C PHE A 237 -16.27 -16.50 -0.37
N GLY A 238 -15.49 -17.57 -0.38
CA GLY A 238 -15.72 -18.75 0.45
C GLY A 238 -15.76 -18.36 1.93
N GLU A 239 -14.70 -17.75 2.44
CA GLU A 239 -14.57 -17.33 3.83
C GLU A 239 -15.69 -16.37 4.27
N CYS A 240 -16.02 -15.37 3.44
CA CYS A 240 -17.15 -14.47 3.70
C CYS A 240 -18.49 -15.22 3.81
N SER A 241 -18.64 -16.34 3.10
CA SER A 241 -19.83 -17.18 3.20
C SER A 241 -19.87 -18.01 4.48
N TRP A 242 -18.70 -18.28 5.10
CA TRP A 242 -18.60 -18.98 6.37
C TRP A 242 -19.35 -18.27 7.48
N TRP A 243 -19.12 -16.96 7.64
CA TRP A 243 -19.78 -16.16 8.66
C TRP A 243 -21.30 -16.25 8.56
N THR A 244 -21.81 -16.18 7.33
CA THR A 244 -23.24 -16.30 7.03
C THR A 244 -23.77 -17.70 7.37
N ILE A 245 -23.02 -18.74 7.02
CA ILE A 245 -23.37 -20.13 7.36
C ILE A 245 -23.39 -20.32 8.88
N ASN A 246 -22.38 -19.79 9.58
CA ASN A 246 -22.22 -20.01 11.02
C ASN A 246 -23.35 -19.35 11.80
N ILE A 247 -23.72 -18.11 11.46
CA ILE A 247 -24.90 -17.44 12.04
C ILE A 247 -26.18 -18.22 11.72
N ALA A 248 -26.34 -18.69 10.48
CA ALA A 248 -27.54 -19.43 10.09
C ALA A 248 -27.68 -20.76 10.86
N VAL A 249 -26.57 -21.45 11.12
CA VAL A 249 -26.58 -22.70 11.91
C VAL A 249 -26.80 -22.40 13.39
N LEU A 250 -26.16 -21.37 13.96
CA LEU A 250 -26.41 -20.94 15.35
C LEU A 250 -27.89 -20.61 15.56
N LYS A 251 -28.52 -19.87 14.63
CA LYS A 251 -29.97 -19.59 14.67
C LYS A 251 -30.83 -20.85 14.61
N ALA A 252 -30.36 -21.90 13.93
CA ALA A 252 -31.08 -23.17 13.87
C ALA A 252 -30.97 -23.96 15.18
N PHE A 253 -29.80 -23.91 15.84
CA PHE A 253 -29.61 -24.47 17.18
C PHE A 253 -30.45 -23.74 18.21
N ASP A 254 -30.42 -22.41 18.22
CA ASP A 254 -31.24 -21.56 19.09
C ASP A 254 -32.73 -21.93 19.02
N LEU A 255 -33.25 -22.12 17.81
CA LEU A 255 -34.64 -22.53 17.58
C LEU A 255 -34.96 -23.95 18.09
N GLN A 256 -33.97 -24.84 18.17
CA GLN A 256 -34.15 -26.21 18.65
C GLN A 256 -33.98 -26.34 20.17
N THR A 257 -33.07 -25.58 20.76
CA THR A 257 -32.72 -25.68 22.18
C THR A 257 -33.35 -24.58 23.04
N GLY A 258 -33.98 -23.58 22.43
CA GLY A 258 -34.53 -22.41 23.13
C GLY A 258 -33.44 -21.43 23.63
N THR A 259 -32.20 -21.60 23.17
CA THR A 259 -31.08 -20.71 23.52
C THR A 259 -31.04 -19.49 22.58
N SER A 260 -30.32 -18.43 22.97
CA SER A 260 -30.16 -17.19 22.19
C SER A 260 -28.71 -16.92 21.82
N LEU A 261 -27.95 -17.97 21.49
CA LEU A 261 -26.53 -17.88 21.18
C LEU A 261 -26.28 -17.05 19.91
N ALA A 262 -27.09 -17.22 18.87
CA ALA A 262 -26.93 -16.46 17.63
C ALA A 262 -27.11 -14.95 17.83
N ASP A 263 -28.00 -14.53 18.74
CA ASP A 263 -28.21 -13.11 19.04
C ASP A 263 -27.00 -12.49 19.73
N GLN A 264 -26.25 -13.27 20.52
CA GLN A 264 -24.98 -12.83 21.10
C GLN A 264 -23.90 -12.64 20.03
N TYR A 265 -23.83 -13.52 19.02
CA TYR A 265 -22.89 -13.41 17.89
C TYR A 265 -23.28 -12.31 16.88
N VAL A 266 -24.57 -12.04 16.69
CA VAL A 266 -25.08 -10.95 15.83
C VAL A 266 -24.90 -9.58 16.49
N LYS A 267 -24.86 -9.51 17.84
CA LYS A 267 -24.65 -8.29 18.62
C LYS A 267 -23.20 -7.75 18.60
N VAL A 268 -22.25 -8.45 17.98
CA VAL A 268 -20.98 -7.82 17.58
C VAL A 268 -21.35 -6.73 16.57
N LYS A 269 -21.44 -5.48 17.04
CA LYS A 269 -21.92 -4.32 16.27
C LYS A 269 -21.25 -4.36 14.89
N LYS A 270 -22.05 -4.64 13.84
CA LYS A 270 -21.63 -4.31 12.48
C LYS A 270 -21.11 -2.87 12.52
N PRO A 271 -19.94 -2.56 11.93
CA PRO A 271 -19.52 -1.17 11.80
C PRO A 271 -20.70 -0.45 11.17
N LYS A 272 -21.21 0.58 11.87
CA LYS A 272 -22.31 1.40 11.37
C LYS A 272 -21.79 2.12 10.13
N ILE A 273 -21.94 1.50 8.96
CA ILE A 273 -21.85 2.20 7.70
C ILE A 273 -23.06 3.12 7.72
N ASN A 274 -22.83 4.43 7.84
CA ASN A 274 -23.88 5.44 7.81
C ASN A 274 -24.72 5.25 6.55
N GLU A 275 -25.94 4.71 6.69
CA GLU A 275 -26.89 4.51 5.59
C GLU A 275 -27.27 5.85 4.91
N LYS A 276 -27.03 6.99 5.58
CA LYS A 276 -27.15 8.32 4.97
C LYS A 276 -26.27 8.49 3.71
N ASN A 277 -25.09 7.84 3.63
CA ASN A 277 -24.21 7.95 2.47
C ASN A 277 -24.65 7.08 1.26
N LEU A 278 -25.61 6.18 1.44
CA LEU A 278 -26.12 5.34 0.35
C LEU A 278 -27.34 5.98 -0.35
N ILE A 279 -28.15 6.73 0.39
CA ILE A 279 -29.31 7.46 -0.15
C ILE A 279 -28.84 8.68 -0.97
N ASP A 280 -27.80 9.38 -0.53
CA ASP A 280 -27.21 10.49 -1.30
C ASP A 280 -26.54 10.00 -2.60
N LYS A 281 -26.00 8.78 -2.63
CA LYS A 281 -25.41 8.19 -3.86
C LYS A 281 -26.45 7.72 -4.88
N SER A 282 -27.67 7.38 -4.48
CA SER A 282 -28.75 7.06 -5.44
C SER A 282 -29.32 8.34 -6.07
N ILE A 283 -29.48 9.41 -5.29
CA ILE A 283 -29.97 10.70 -5.80
C ILE A 283 -28.96 11.30 -6.79
N TYR A 284 -27.66 11.21 -6.50
CA TYR A 284 -26.61 11.71 -7.40
C TYR A 284 -26.48 10.93 -8.72
N LYS A 285 -26.91 9.65 -8.76
CA LYS A 285 -26.84 8.82 -9.98
C LYS A 285 -27.96 9.13 -10.97
N ASP A 286 -29.12 9.53 -10.50
CA ASP A 286 -30.25 9.88 -11.36
C ASP A 286 -30.07 11.29 -11.96
N ASP A 287 -29.50 12.24 -11.21
CA ASP A 287 -29.18 13.58 -11.71
C ASP A 287 -28.09 13.60 -12.79
N ILE A 288 -27.06 12.73 -12.67
CA ILE A 288 -26.01 12.59 -13.70
C ILE A 288 -26.57 11.97 -14.99
N LYS A 289 -27.56 11.08 -14.89
CA LYS A 289 -28.17 10.44 -16.06
C LYS A 289 -29.05 11.43 -16.84
N ILE A 290 -29.70 12.35 -16.16
CA ILE A 290 -30.50 13.42 -16.78
C ILE A 290 -29.58 14.43 -17.46
N LYS A 291 -28.51 14.89 -16.79
CA LYS A 291 -27.54 15.86 -17.35
C LYS A 291 -26.81 15.34 -18.60
N ASN A 292 -26.44 14.06 -18.61
CA ASN A 292 -25.76 13.48 -19.77
C ASN A 292 -26.69 13.34 -20.99
N SER A 293 -28.01 13.20 -20.78
CA SER A 293 -28.98 13.15 -21.88
C SER A 293 -29.24 14.53 -22.53
N GLU A 294 -29.07 15.61 -21.78
CA GLU A 294 -29.14 16.99 -22.29
C GLU A 294 -27.85 17.41 -23.01
N ILE A 295 -26.69 16.98 -22.51
CA ILE A 295 -25.38 17.23 -23.15
C ILE A 295 -25.28 16.51 -24.51
N SER A 296 -25.80 15.28 -24.62
CA SER A 296 -25.82 14.54 -25.89
C SER A 296 -26.74 15.19 -26.94
N LYS A 297 -27.82 15.88 -26.55
CA LYS A 297 -28.70 16.60 -27.48
C LYS A 297 -28.11 17.93 -27.98
N ASN A 298 -27.24 18.56 -27.18
CA ASN A 298 -26.60 19.81 -27.56
C ASN A 298 -25.33 19.62 -28.42
N LEU A 299 -24.79 18.41 -28.51
CA LEU A 299 -23.61 18.08 -29.31
C LEU A 299 -23.93 17.77 -30.78
N GLU A 300 -25.19 17.50 -31.15
CA GLU A 300 -25.59 17.22 -32.54
C GLU A 300 -25.82 18.47 -33.41
N THR A 301 -25.53 19.68 -32.92
CA THR A 301 -25.85 20.93 -33.66
C THR A 301 -24.68 21.85 -34.00
N ASN A 302 -23.41 21.44 -33.86
CA ASN A 302 -22.28 22.33 -34.20
C ASN A 302 -21.08 21.61 -34.85
N ASP A 303 -21.27 21.15 -36.10
CA ASP A 303 -20.22 20.47 -36.89
C ASP A 303 -19.32 21.40 -37.75
N PHE A 304 -19.26 22.70 -37.48
CA PHE A 304 -18.47 23.65 -38.29
C PHE A 304 -17.26 24.31 -37.60
N LYS A 305 -16.89 23.93 -36.37
CA LYS A 305 -15.76 24.56 -35.63
C LYS A 305 -14.54 23.67 -35.37
N THR A 306 -14.60 22.38 -35.68
CA THR A 306 -13.52 21.42 -35.37
C THR A 306 -12.32 21.50 -36.34
N ALA A 307 -12.52 21.94 -37.59
CA ALA A 307 -11.45 22.06 -38.57
C ALA A 307 -10.52 23.28 -38.34
N GLU A 308 -11.05 24.38 -37.80
CA GLU A 308 -10.28 25.60 -37.53
C GLU A 308 -9.42 25.48 -36.27
N ILE A 309 -9.87 24.69 -35.29
CA ILE A 309 -9.12 24.36 -34.07
C ILE A 309 -7.92 23.46 -34.38
N ALA A 310 -8.07 22.46 -35.26
CA ALA A 310 -6.99 21.57 -35.66
C ALA A 310 -5.84 22.30 -36.40
N LYS A 311 -6.17 23.36 -37.15
CA LYS A 311 -5.19 24.20 -37.86
C LYS A 311 -4.44 25.18 -36.93
N ASN A 312 -5.06 25.59 -35.83
CA ASN A 312 -4.42 26.43 -34.82
C ASN A 312 -3.51 25.64 -33.86
N ILE A 313 -3.83 24.37 -33.59
CA ILE A 313 -2.99 23.48 -32.76
C ILE A 313 -1.65 23.16 -33.45
N THR A 314 -1.68 22.88 -34.76
CA THR A 314 -0.48 22.57 -35.55
C THR A 314 0.48 23.76 -35.69
N ASN A 315 -0.04 24.99 -35.77
CA ASN A 315 0.79 26.20 -35.75
C ASN A 315 1.37 26.53 -34.36
N TRP A 316 0.74 26.06 -33.28
CA TRP A 316 1.23 26.29 -31.93
C TRP A 316 2.37 25.34 -31.55
N GLU A 317 2.34 24.09 -32.03
CA GLU A 317 3.40 23.10 -31.82
C GLU A 317 4.71 23.48 -32.53
N ALA A 318 4.64 24.00 -33.77
CA ALA A 318 5.81 24.46 -34.51
C ALA A 318 6.51 25.68 -33.85
N LYS A 319 5.76 26.55 -33.16
CA LYS A 319 6.33 27.69 -32.42
C LYS A 319 7.05 27.24 -31.14
N ARG A 320 6.59 26.14 -30.53
CA ARG A 320 7.13 25.58 -29.28
C ARG A 320 8.48 24.88 -29.49
N GLU A 321 8.68 24.22 -30.63
CA GLU A 321 9.97 23.60 -30.98
C GLU A 321 11.06 24.63 -31.32
N PHE A 322 10.68 25.80 -31.84
CA PHE A 322 11.63 26.87 -32.15
C PHE A 322 12.11 27.61 -30.89
N GLU A 323 11.24 27.78 -29.89
CA GLU A 323 11.59 28.45 -28.62
C GLU A 323 12.43 27.57 -27.69
N SER A 324 12.25 26.24 -27.73
CA SER A 324 13.04 25.29 -26.92
C SER A 324 14.49 25.13 -27.40
N MET A 325 14.75 25.26 -28.71
CA MET A 325 16.12 25.26 -29.26
C MET A 325 16.93 26.51 -28.83
N ASN A 326 16.29 27.67 -28.70
CA ASN A 326 16.97 28.90 -28.26
C ASN A 326 17.26 28.94 -26.76
N THR A 327 16.55 28.15 -25.94
CA THR A 327 16.79 28.10 -24.48
C THR A 327 17.95 27.19 -24.09
N ILE A 328 18.26 26.18 -24.93
CA ILE A 328 19.37 25.25 -24.69
C ILE A 328 20.73 25.95 -24.94
N ASN A 329 20.81 26.81 -25.95
CA ASN A 329 22.07 27.52 -26.28
C ASN A 329 22.46 28.57 -25.23
N ASN A 330 21.51 29.19 -24.53
CA ASN A 330 21.79 30.19 -23.49
C ASN A 330 22.15 29.58 -22.12
N PHE A 331 22.00 28.27 -21.94
CA PHE A 331 22.26 27.59 -20.66
C PHE A 331 23.69 27.04 -20.56
N GLU A 332 24.38 26.84 -21.69
CA GLU A 332 25.77 26.35 -21.71
C GLU A 332 26.80 27.47 -21.49
N GLU A 333 26.49 28.73 -21.83
CA GLU A 333 27.40 29.88 -21.61
C GLU A 333 27.44 30.35 -20.14
N ASN A 334 26.41 30.12 -19.33
CA ASN A 334 26.35 30.60 -17.94
C ASN A 334 26.93 29.62 -16.91
N LYS A 335 27.23 28.37 -17.30
CA LYS A 335 27.66 27.32 -16.35
C LYS A 335 29.17 27.29 -16.11
N THR A 336 29.95 28.06 -16.88
CA THR A 336 31.42 28.10 -16.81
C THR A 336 31.98 29.18 -15.88
N SER A 337 31.15 30.10 -15.37
CA SER A 337 31.59 31.26 -14.58
C SER A 337 31.42 31.13 -13.05
N GLU A 338 30.61 30.18 -12.54
CA GLU A 338 30.24 30.14 -11.11
C GLU A 338 31.03 29.14 -10.21
N ILE A 339 31.97 28.36 -10.75
CA ILE A 339 32.64 27.29 -9.97
C ILE A 339 33.95 27.73 -9.28
N GLN A 340 34.40 28.99 -9.39
CA GLN A 340 35.71 29.41 -8.84
C GLN A 340 35.72 30.24 -7.55
N GLN A 341 34.59 30.46 -6.88
CA GLN A 341 34.61 31.24 -5.63
C GLN A 341 33.70 30.63 -4.56
N ASN A 342 34.27 29.81 -3.68
CA ASN A 342 34.06 29.89 -2.21
C ASN A 342 34.53 28.60 -1.50
N GLN A 343 35.79 28.58 -1.09
CA GLN A 343 36.27 27.80 0.06
C GLN A 343 37.37 28.60 0.75
N GLN A 344 37.10 29.18 1.94
CA GLN A 344 38.11 29.32 3.00
C GLN A 344 37.55 29.83 4.34
N SER A 345 38.04 29.18 5.42
CA SER A 345 38.21 29.64 6.81
C SER A 345 36.97 29.61 7.73
N LEU A 346 37.04 29.32 9.05
CA LEU A 346 37.98 28.59 9.93
C LEU A 346 37.25 28.38 11.29
N GLU A 347 37.84 27.55 12.16
CA GLU A 347 37.34 26.99 13.43
C GLU A 347 37.20 27.97 14.62
N THR A 348 36.39 27.61 15.63
CA THR A 348 36.81 27.24 17.03
C THR A 348 35.61 27.00 18.00
N LYS A 349 35.81 26.11 18.99
CA LYS A 349 34.87 25.49 19.99
C LYS A 349 34.87 26.26 21.36
N PRO A 350 34.33 25.80 22.55
CA PRO A 350 33.59 24.56 22.94
C PRO A 350 32.44 24.71 24.02
N TYR A 351 31.68 23.61 24.26
CA TYR A 351 31.14 23.06 25.55
C TYR A 351 30.09 21.97 25.18
N GLU A 352 30.44 20.68 25.14
CA GLU A 352 30.35 19.62 26.19
C GLU A 352 28.95 18.96 26.39
N ASN A 353 28.96 17.64 26.15
CA ASN A 353 28.09 16.58 26.68
C ASN A 353 26.58 16.64 26.43
N ILE A 354 26.14 16.00 25.33
CA ILE A 354 25.28 14.80 25.29
C ILE A 354 25.48 14.22 23.88
N LYS A 355 26.33 13.20 23.75
CA LYS A 355 26.51 12.40 22.52
C LYS A 355 26.27 10.96 22.88
N GLU A 356 25.12 10.45 22.46
CA GLU A 356 24.90 9.13 21.86
C GLU A 356 23.40 8.82 21.93
N VAL A 357 22.64 9.36 20.97
CA VAL A 357 21.61 8.71 20.14
C VAL A 357 21.14 9.81 19.16
N LYS A 358 21.94 10.05 18.12
CA LYS A 358 21.47 10.74 16.90
C LYS A 358 21.70 9.78 15.75
N LYS A 359 20.75 8.86 15.55
CA LYS A 359 20.63 8.16 14.28
C LYS A 359 19.85 9.07 13.34
N ASN A 360 20.48 9.32 12.19
CA ASN A 360 20.05 10.14 11.08
C ASN A 360 18.57 9.92 10.69
N TYR A 361 17.77 10.97 10.82
CA TYR A 361 16.56 11.19 10.01
C TYR A 361 16.53 12.56 9.32
N ASN A 362 17.59 13.36 9.47
CA ASN A 362 17.68 14.66 8.83
C ASN A 362 18.67 14.59 7.69
N GLU A 363 18.19 14.12 6.53
CA GLU A 363 18.63 14.46 5.16
C GLU A 363 18.04 13.40 4.23
N ILE A 364 16.82 13.64 3.78
CA ILE A 364 16.31 13.01 2.56
C ILE A 364 16.89 13.84 1.42
N ASP A 365 18.04 13.41 0.91
CA ASP A 365 18.65 13.98 -0.28
C ASP A 365 17.81 13.59 -1.50
N LEU A 366 17.08 14.56 -2.06
CA LEU A 366 16.26 14.44 -3.26
C LEU A 366 16.97 15.02 -4.50
N SER A 367 18.29 15.14 -4.47
CA SER A 367 19.06 15.53 -5.65
C SER A 367 19.41 14.30 -6.50
N GLN A 368 18.45 13.82 -7.31
CA GLN A 368 18.69 13.18 -8.63
C GLN A 368 17.41 12.52 -9.16
N ASP A 369 16.70 13.24 -10.03
CA ASP A 369 16.45 12.88 -11.44
C ASP A 369 15.13 13.51 -11.92
N LYS A 370 15.22 14.37 -12.94
CA LYS A 370 14.16 15.29 -13.38
C LYS A 370 13.18 14.60 -14.33
N THR A 371 12.34 13.73 -13.80
CA THR A 371 11.06 13.42 -14.45
C THR A 371 9.94 13.94 -13.57
N PHE A 372 9.19 14.92 -14.09
CA PHE A 372 8.08 15.55 -13.39
C PHE A 372 7.00 14.50 -13.10
N ASP A 373 6.89 14.09 -11.84
CA ASP A 373 5.81 13.20 -11.39
C ASP A 373 4.52 14.03 -11.25
N PRO A 374 3.47 13.82 -12.09
CA PRO A 374 2.19 14.52 -11.98
C PRO A 374 1.50 14.32 -10.62
N LEU A 375 1.96 13.38 -9.80
CA LEU A 375 1.52 13.22 -8.42
C LEU A 375 1.97 14.38 -7.50
N VAL A 376 3.05 15.10 -7.81
CA VAL A 376 3.58 16.20 -6.97
C VAL A 376 2.64 17.39 -6.95
N GLU A 377 2.13 17.80 -8.11
CA GLU A 377 1.11 18.86 -8.22
C GLU A 377 -0.10 18.55 -7.35
N THR A 378 -0.66 17.34 -7.52
CA THR A 378 -1.84 16.91 -6.78
C THR A 378 -1.58 16.92 -5.27
N LYS A 379 -0.40 16.44 -4.83
CA LYS A 379 0.00 16.47 -3.42
C LYS A 379 0.08 17.89 -2.87
N CYS A 380 0.71 18.83 -3.60
CA CYS A 380 0.86 20.22 -3.16
C CYS A 380 -0.52 20.91 -3.00
N ILE A 381 -1.40 20.73 -3.98
CA ILE A 381 -2.76 21.30 -3.92
C ILE A 381 -3.56 20.69 -2.77
N LEU A 382 -3.45 19.37 -2.54
CA LEU A 382 -4.14 18.69 -1.46
C LEU A 382 -3.63 19.13 -0.08
N PHE A 383 -2.33 19.36 0.08
CA PHE A 383 -1.74 19.89 1.32
C PHE A 383 -2.40 21.20 1.73
N TYR A 384 -2.37 22.22 0.86
CA TYR A 384 -2.94 23.53 1.18
C TYR A 384 -4.45 23.46 1.40
N LYS A 385 -5.20 22.68 0.59
CA LYS A 385 -6.65 22.48 0.82
C LYS A 385 -6.95 21.89 2.20
N LYS A 386 -6.16 20.91 2.65
CA LYS A 386 -6.34 20.29 3.96
C LYS A 386 -5.93 21.23 5.09
N LEU A 387 -4.87 22.01 4.91
CA LEU A 387 -4.43 23.03 5.86
C LEU A 387 -5.49 24.13 6.06
N ILE A 388 -6.06 24.67 4.98
CA ILE A 388 -7.18 25.62 5.02
C ILE A 388 -8.34 25.04 5.82
N LYS A 389 -8.76 23.81 5.49
CA LYS A 389 -9.86 23.13 6.18
C LYS A 389 -9.58 22.94 7.67
N MET A 390 -8.34 22.60 8.05
CA MET A 390 -7.93 22.46 9.45
C MET A 390 -8.07 23.79 10.20
N LEU A 391 -7.58 24.89 9.61
CA LEU A 391 -7.67 26.23 10.19
C LEU A 391 -9.11 26.74 10.30
N GLU A 392 -9.97 26.43 9.32
CA GLU A 392 -11.41 26.76 9.36
C GLU A 392 -12.13 26.04 10.49
N ILE A 393 -11.88 24.73 10.67
CA ILE A 393 -12.50 23.95 11.76
C ILE A 393 -12.03 24.44 13.14
N ALA A 394 -10.78 24.87 13.22
CA ALA A 394 -10.19 25.46 14.42
C ALA A 394 -10.62 26.93 14.68
N ASP A 395 -11.47 27.51 13.80
CA ASP A 395 -11.94 28.90 13.91
C ASP A 395 -10.78 29.91 13.93
N ASN A 396 -9.79 29.66 13.07
CA ASN A 396 -8.53 30.38 12.97
C ASN A 396 -8.39 31.16 11.63
N THR A 397 -9.53 31.55 11.05
CA THR A 397 -9.63 32.20 9.73
C THR A 397 -9.07 33.61 9.69
N ASP A 398 -8.99 34.29 10.84
CA ASP A 398 -8.54 35.69 10.90
C ASP A 398 -7.01 35.82 11.06
N THR A 399 -6.27 34.72 10.98
CA THR A 399 -4.82 34.72 11.18
C THR A 399 -4.06 35.00 9.88
N GLN A 400 -2.89 35.62 9.99
CA GLN A 400 -1.99 35.83 8.84
C GLN A 400 -1.64 34.51 8.16
N LEU A 401 -1.47 33.44 8.94
CA LEU A 401 -1.23 32.08 8.43
C LEU A 401 -2.37 31.62 7.50
N TYR A 402 -3.63 31.75 7.91
CA TYR A 402 -4.76 31.37 7.07
C TYR A 402 -4.80 32.17 5.76
N LEU A 403 -4.65 33.49 5.86
CA LEU A 403 -4.67 34.39 4.71
C LEU A 403 -3.55 34.04 3.71
N ASN A 404 -2.33 33.83 4.21
CA ASN A 404 -1.18 33.44 3.38
C ASN A 404 -1.41 32.10 2.68
N VAL A 405 -1.98 31.11 3.37
CA VAL A 405 -2.24 29.78 2.81
C VAL A 405 -3.32 29.84 1.72
N VAL A 406 -4.40 30.61 1.94
CA VAL A 406 -5.47 30.82 0.95
C VAL A 406 -4.93 31.54 -0.29
N GLU A 407 -4.12 32.58 -0.08
CA GLU A 407 -3.48 33.33 -1.16
C GLU A 407 -2.52 32.44 -1.97
N LYS A 408 -1.65 31.67 -1.30
CA LYS A 408 -0.76 30.70 -1.97
C LYS A 408 -1.54 29.69 -2.80
N LEU A 409 -2.61 29.11 -2.26
CA LEU A 409 -3.43 28.15 -3.02
C LEU A 409 -4.10 28.81 -4.23
N LYS A 410 -4.50 30.09 -4.10
CA LYS A 410 -5.08 30.86 -5.21
C LYS A 410 -4.02 31.11 -6.30
N ILE A 411 -2.83 31.58 -5.93
CA ILE A 411 -1.71 31.79 -6.86
C ILE A 411 -1.38 30.50 -7.62
N ILE A 412 -1.30 29.37 -6.90
CA ILE A 412 -1.01 28.06 -7.49
C ILE A 412 -2.09 27.64 -8.49
N LYS A 413 -3.37 27.91 -8.21
CA LYS A 413 -4.47 27.54 -9.12
C LYS A 413 -4.58 28.46 -10.34
N ASP A 414 -4.29 29.74 -10.17
CA ASP A 414 -4.47 30.76 -11.20
C ASP A 414 -3.23 30.86 -12.13
N SER A 415 -2.07 30.39 -11.68
CA SER A 415 -0.84 30.36 -12.47
C SER A 415 -0.88 29.29 -13.57
N GLN A 416 -0.49 29.67 -14.79
CA GLN A 416 -0.32 28.74 -15.91
C GLN A 416 0.94 27.87 -15.79
N TYR A 417 1.94 28.33 -15.01
CA TYR A 417 3.20 27.63 -14.82
C TYR A 417 3.65 27.75 -13.36
N ASN A 418 3.69 26.62 -12.66
CA ASN A 418 4.15 26.53 -11.28
C ASN A 418 5.46 25.76 -11.20
N ASP A 419 6.44 26.31 -10.50
CA ASP A 419 7.61 25.54 -10.09
C ASP A 419 7.25 24.66 -8.88
N TRP A 420 6.73 23.47 -9.20
CA TRP A 420 6.29 22.49 -8.22
C TRP A 420 7.40 22.00 -7.29
N LEU A 421 8.66 22.04 -7.73
CA LEU A 421 9.79 21.65 -6.88
C LEU A 421 10.00 22.70 -5.79
N THR A 422 10.02 23.99 -6.16
CA THR A 422 10.12 25.08 -5.19
C THR A 422 8.93 25.08 -4.22
N ILE A 423 7.71 24.89 -4.72
CA ILE A 423 6.50 24.78 -3.88
C ILE A 423 6.62 23.58 -2.91
N SER A 424 7.10 22.43 -3.38
CA SER A 424 7.26 21.25 -2.53
C SER A 424 8.27 21.47 -1.40
N ASN A 425 9.37 22.18 -1.68
CA ASN A 425 10.36 22.55 -0.68
C ASN A 425 9.81 23.54 0.35
N GLU A 426 8.96 24.47 -0.08
CA GLU A 426 8.24 25.37 0.85
C GLU A 426 7.28 24.59 1.75
N ILE A 427 6.49 23.67 1.19
CA ILE A 427 5.57 22.81 1.95
C ILE A 427 6.35 22.01 3.00
N GLN A 428 7.50 21.44 2.64
CA GLN A 428 8.31 20.69 3.59
C GLN A 428 8.81 21.58 4.74
N LYS A 429 9.23 22.83 4.45
CA LYS A 429 9.61 23.80 5.48
C LYS A 429 8.42 24.14 6.39
N GLU A 430 7.23 24.29 5.81
CA GLU A 430 6.01 24.58 6.54
C GLU A 430 5.61 23.41 7.44
N ILE A 431 5.63 22.16 6.95
CA ILE A 431 5.41 20.96 7.78
C ILE A 431 6.40 20.93 8.94
N ASN A 432 7.69 21.12 8.68
CA ASN A 432 8.71 21.11 9.72
C ASN A 432 8.46 22.22 10.76
N PHE A 433 8.04 23.41 10.33
CA PHE A 433 7.66 24.49 11.24
C PHE A 433 6.48 24.11 12.13
N PHE A 434 5.44 23.49 11.56
CA PHE A 434 4.26 23.08 12.31
C PHE A 434 4.54 21.97 13.32
N THR A 435 5.45 21.05 13.01
CA THR A 435 5.59 19.78 13.73
C THR A 435 6.89 19.62 14.48
N ALA A 436 7.83 20.57 14.42
CA ALA A 436 9.14 20.45 15.07
C ALA A 436 9.04 20.08 16.56
N VAL A 437 8.22 20.81 17.33
CA VAL A 437 8.04 20.57 18.77
C VAL A 437 7.24 19.29 19.03
N ASP A 438 6.26 19.01 18.17
CA ASP A 438 5.43 17.80 18.25
C ASP A 438 6.30 16.55 18.06
N LEU A 439 7.22 16.58 17.09
CA LEU A 439 8.14 15.49 16.77
C LEU A 439 9.08 15.20 17.93
N GLU A 440 9.61 16.23 18.61
CA GLU A 440 10.43 16.03 19.82
C GLU A 440 9.65 15.31 20.93
N LEU A 441 8.38 15.67 21.13
CA LEU A 441 7.53 15.02 22.12
C LEU A 441 7.17 13.58 21.72
N VAL A 442 6.82 13.34 20.46
CA VAL A 442 6.51 12.01 19.94
C VAL A 442 7.73 11.08 20.05
N ASN A 443 8.91 11.56 19.65
CA ASN A 443 10.17 10.83 19.82
C ASN A 443 10.45 10.49 21.29
N LEU A 444 10.15 11.42 22.22
CA LEU A 444 10.29 11.16 23.65
C LEU A 444 9.34 10.05 24.12
N ILE A 445 8.08 10.07 23.66
CA ILE A 445 7.09 9.04 23.99
C ILE A 445 7.50 7.68 23.41
N GLU A 446 7.95 7.64 22.16
CA GLU A 446 8.47 6.44 21.50
C GLU A 446 9.65 5.85 22.26
N ASN A 447 10.62 6.68 22.63
CA ASN A 447 11.76 6.25 23.44
C ASN A 447 11.33 5.69 24.80
N LEU A 448 10.33 6.30 25.44
CA LEU A 448 9.77 5.75 26.69
C LEU A 448 9.12 4.39 26.47
N ILE A 449 8.41 4.18 25.36
CA ILE A 449 7.81 2.88 25.02
C ILE A 449 8.88 1.79 24.82
N LEU A 450 9.97 2.14 24.14
CA LEU A 450 11.07 1.23 23.80
C LEU A 450 11.97 0.91 25.00
N THR A 451 12.28 1.90 25.84
CA THR A 451 13.25 1.76 26.93
C THR A 451 12.63 1.38 28.27
N SER A 452 11.32 1.56 28.45
CA SER A 452 10.69 1.26 29.73
C SER A 452 10.59 -0.27 29.94
N ASN A 453 11.50 -0.83 30.75
CA ASN A 453 11.37 -2.19 31.29
C ASN A 453 10.06 -2.38 32.09
N ASN A 454 9.54 -1.28 32.63
CA ASN A 454 8.22 -1.23 33.25
C ASN A 454 7.20 -0.81 32.19
N ASN A 455 6.07 -1.51 32.10
CA ASN A 455 4.92 -1.16 31.25
C ASN A 455 4.40 0.28 31.48
N PHE A 456 5.13 1.31 31.06
CA PHE A 456 4.89 2.70 31.44
C PHE A 456 3.51 3.16 30.98
N PHE A 457 3.10 2.78 29.77
CA PHE A 457 1.76 3.01 29.22
C PHE A 457 0.78 1.83 29.40
N ALA A 458 1.22 0.73 30.01
CA ALA A 458 0.41 -0.46 30.29
C ALA A 458 -0.43 -0.90 29.08
N ARG A 459 -1.75 -0.96 29.22
CA ARG A 459 -2.69 -1.40 28.18
C ARG A 459 -2.68 -0.54 26.91
N TYR A 460 -2.14 0.68 26.96
CA TYR A 460 -2.12 1.60 25.83
C TYR A 460 -0.82 1.52 25.01
N LYS A 461 0.11 0.62 25.34
CA LYS A 461 1.38 0.51 24.62
C LYS A 461 1.17 0.24 23.12
N SER A 462 0.40 -0.80 22.78
CA SER A 462 0.14 -1.16 21.38
C SER A 462 -0.61 -0.06 20.63
N ASP A 463 -1.60 0.57 21.27
CA ASP A 463 -2.34 1.69 20.67
C ASP A 463 -1.41 2.88 20.39
N LEU A 464 -0.45 3.18 21.28
CA LEU A 464 0.52 4.25 21.06
C LEU A 464 1.51 3.93 19.94
N GLU A 465 2.00 2.70 19.85
CA GLU A 465 2.90 2.26 18.76
C GLU A 465 2.22 2.48 17.40
N GLU A 466 0.98 2.03 17.24
CA GLU A 466 0.19 2.23 16.01
C GLU A 466 -0.04 3.73 15.71
N LEU A 467 -0.39 4.53 16.73
CA LEU A 467 -0.63 5.96 16.54
C LEU A 467 0.64 6.73 16.14
N ILE A 468 1.81 6.34 16.67
CA ILE A 468 3.11 6.94 16.33
C ILE A 468 3.51 6.60 14.90
N GLU A 469 3.35 5.34 14.48
CA GLU A 469 3.59 4.93 13.10
C GLU A 469 2.68 5.71 12.12
N ASP A 470 1.38 5.81 12.43
CA ASP A 470 0.41 6.57 11.65
C ASP A 470 0.76 8.08 11.59
N TYR A 471 1.28 8.63 12.69
CA TYR A 471 1.74 10.03 12.75
C TYR A 471 2.92 10.25 11.78
N TYR A 472 3.95 9.42 11.84
CA TYR A 472 5.09 9.52 10.91
C TYR A 472 4.68 9.32 9.46
N PHE A 473 3.77 8.39 9.20
CA PHE A 473 3.23 8.17 7.86
C PHE A 473 2.48 9.39 7.33
N ALA A 474 1.68 10.05 8.16
CA ALA A 474 0.98 11.28 7.81
C ALA A 474 1.95 12.42 7.47
N LEU A 475 3.04 12.58 8.24
CA LEU A 475 4.09 13.57 7.92
C LEU A 475 4.78 13.28 6.58
N LYS A 476 5.13 12.01 6.34
CA LYS A 476 5.77 11.56 5.08
C LYS A 476 4.88 11.79 3.86
N THR A 477 3.56 11.75 4.03
CA THR A 477 2.58 11.93 2.96
C THR A 477 2.04 13.36 2.86
N TRP A 478 2.60 14.30 3.64
CA TRP A 478 2.18 15.70 3.72
C TRP A 478 0.70 15.87 4.11
N ASP A 479 0.15 14.94 4.90
CA ASP A 479 -1.21 15.03 5.42
C ASP A 479 -1.22 15.59 6.85
N LEU A 480 -0.96 16.90 6.96
CA LEU A 480 -0.88 17.59 8.25
C LEU A 480 -2.18 17.46 9.06
N PHE A 481 -3.33 17.37 8.39
CA PHE A 481 -4.62 17.14 9.04
C PHE A 481 -4.64 15.80 9.77
N GLN A 482 -4.20 14.71 9.12
CA GLN A 482 -4.12 13.40 9.76
C GLN A 482 -3.03 13.36 10.84
N ALA A 483 -1.89 14.01 10.60
CA ALA A 483 -0.84 14.11 11.60
C ALA A 483 -1.37 14.78 12.89
N GLU A 484 -2.15 15.86 12.76
CA GLU A 484 -2.76 16.53 13.91
C GLU A 484 -3.71 15.60 14.67
N VAL A 485 -4.60 14.89 13.96
CA VAL A 485 -5.52 13.93 14.57
C VAL A 485 -4.78 12.86 15.37
N LYS A 486 -3.71 12.30 14.81
CA LYS A 486 -2.92 11.24 15.46
C LYS A 486 -2.16 11.78 16.66
N LEU A 487 -1.56 12.97 16.52
CA LEU A 487 -0.90 13.65 17.64
C LEU A 487 -1.86 13.87 18.80
N GLU A 488 -3.07 14.38 18.57
CA GLU A 488 -4.05 14.61 19.63
C GLU A 488 -4.43 13.33 20.38
N GLN A 489 -4.52 12.21 19.67
CA GLN A 489 -4.76 10.90 20.27
C GLN A 489 -3.56 10.45 21.11
N ILE A 490 -2.34 10.64 20.62
CA ILE A 490 -1.10 10.39 21.38
C ILE A 490 -1.08 11.24 22.65
N LEU A 491 -1.36 12.55 22.55
CA LEU A 491 -1.42 13.46 23.69
C LEU A 491 -2.50 13.05 24.70
N ALA A 492 -3.67 12.62 24.22
CA ALA A 492 -4.76 12.14 25.06
C ALA A 492 -4.36 10.93 25.91
N ILE A 493 -3.65 9.96 25.33
CA ILE A 493 -3.09 8.82 26.08
C ILE A 493 -2.00 9.30 27.04
N ALA A 494 -1.11 10.18 26.58
CA ALA A 494 0.01 10.68 27.37
C ALA A 494 -0.43 11.44 28.63
N PHE A 495 -1.62 12.07 28.64
CA PHE A 495 -2.20 12.71 29.84
C PHE A 495 -2.43 11.78 31.03
N THR A 496 -2.50 10.47 30.80
CA THR A 496 -2.60 9.48 31.87
C THR A 496 -1.34 9.47 32.76
N LYS A 497 -0.22 10.03 32.27
CA LYS A 497 1.07 10.08 32.96
C LYS A 497 1.38 11.50 33.40
N LYS A 498 1.43 11.73 34.71
CA LYS A 498 1.65 13.07 35.29
C LYS A 498 3.02 13.62 34.92
N GLU A 499 4.00 12.75 34.74
CA GLU A 499 5.39 13.03 34.38
C GLU A 499 5.50 13.69 33.00
N LEU A 500 4.56 13.41 32.10
CA LEU A 500 4.55 13.97 30.74
C LEU A 500 3.79 15.29 30.62
N LEU A 501 2.95 15.64 31.59
CA LEU A 501 2.11 16.85 31.54
C LEU A 501 2.90 18.14 31.23
N PRO A 502 4.05 18.42 31.87
CA PRO A 502 4.81 19.64 31.56
C PRO A 502 5.27 19.70 30.11
N LYS A 503 5.69 18.57 29.53
CA LYS A 503 6.14 18.47 28.14
C LYS A 503 4.97 18.61 27.16
N ILE A 504 3.84 17.98 27.46
CA ILE A 504 2.61 18.13 26.67
C ILE A 504 2.14 19.59 26.65
N GLY A 505 2.06 20.24 27.82
CA GLY A 505 1.62 21.64 27.86
C GLY A 505 2.62 22.60 27.20
N PHE A 506 3.92 22.30 27.20
CA PHE A 506 4.90 23.05 26.40
C PHE A 506 4.63 22.92 24.89
N CYS A 507 4.37 21.69 24.43
CA CYS A 507 3.99 21.40 23.05
C CYS A 507 2.74 22.19 22.63
N LEU A 508 1.68 22.09 23.44
CA LEU A 508 0.42 22.80 23.19
C LEU A 508 0.58 24.32 23.26
N LYS A 509 1.38 24.85 24.18
CA LYS A 509 1.68 26.29 24.27
C LYS A 509 2.31 26.79 22.97
N ASN A 510 3.36 26.10 22.48
CA ASN A 510 4.03 26.50 21.23
C ASN A 510 3.08 26.42 20.04
N LYS A 511 2.25 25.38 19.98
CA LYS A 511 1.27 25.20 18.91
C LYS A 511 0.22 26.31 18.90
N VAL A 512 -0.31 26.68 20.06
CA VAL A 512 -1.25 27.80 20.19
C VAL A 512 -0.60 29.13 19.83
N LEU A 513 0.64 29.38 20.26
CA LEU A 513 1.35 30.62 19.94
C LEU A 513 1.61 30.78 18.44
N ASN A 514 2.11 29.72 17.81
CA ASN A 514 2.61 29.80 16.44
C ASN A 514 1.50 29.61 15.40
N ASN A 515 0.58 28.69 15.65
CA ASN A 515 -0.33 28.19 14.61
C ASN A 515 -1.79 28.53 14.90
N PHE A 516 -2.19 28.71 16.16
CA PHE A 516 -3.59 28.89 16.58
C PHE A 516 -3.80 30.08 17.51
N GLU A 517 -3.21 31.22 17.16
CA GLU A 517 -3.17 32.42 18.01
C GLU A 517 -4.58 32.89 18.44
N ASN A 518 -5.60 32.72 17.59
CA ASN A 518 -6.97 33.12 17.90
C ASN A 518 -7.56 32.37 19.10
N ILE A 519 -7.14 31.12 19.31
CA ILE A 519 -7.55 30.35 20.49
C ILE A 519 -7.05 31.06 21.74
N ASN A 520 -5.78 31.48 21.77
CA ASN A 520 -5.25 32.23 22.90
C ASN A 520 -5.94 33.59 23.08
N LYS A 521 -6.19 34.32 21.99
CA LYS A 521 -6.89 35.62 22.07
C LYS A 521 -8.30 35.49 22.68
N LYS A 522 -9.02 34.42 22.35
CA LYS A 522 -10.40 34.17 22.83
C LYS A 522 -10.45 33.68 24.28
N THR A 523 -9.59 32.74 24.67
CA THR A 523 -9.73 32.02 25.95
C THR A 523 -8.59 32.26 26.95
N ASN A 524 -7.58 33.03 26.56
CA ASN A 524 -6.39 33.33 27.35
C ASN A 524 -5.73 32.08 27.95
N VAL A 525 -5.72 30.99 27.16
CA VAL A 525 -5.29 29.66 27.61
C VAL A 525 -3.83 29.63 28.05
N ILE A 526 -2.95 30.44 27.47
CA ILE A 526 -1.52 30.44 27.82
C ILE A 526 -1.31 30.97 29.24
N ASN A 527 -1.90 32.11 29.59
CA ASN A 527 -1.75 32.68 30.93
C ASN A 527 -2.35 31.75 31.98
N ARG A 528 -3.46 31.07 31.65
CA ARG A 528 -4.08 30.05 32.50
C ARG A 528 -3.16 28.84 32.69
N LEU A 529 -2.56 28.35 31.60
CA LEU A 529 -1.63 27.23 31.62
C LEU A 529 -0.39 27.54 32.48
N GLU A 530 0.18 28.74 32.34
CA GLU A 530 1.31 29.20 33.14
C GLU A 530 0.96 29.38 34.62
N SER A 531 -0.21 29.96 34.91
CA SER A 531 -0.70 30.11 36.27
C SER A 531 -0.87 28.75 36.96
N ALA A 532 -1.49 27.78 36.28
CA ALA A 532 -1.65 26.42 36.79
C ALA A 532 -0.29 25.73 37.02
N LYS A 533 0.67 25.93 36.11
CA LYS A 533 2.05 25.41 36.25
C LYS A 533 2.74 25.98 37.48
N ASN A 534 2.70 27.31 37.65
CA ASN A 534 3.37 28.01 38.74
C ASN A 534 2.77 27.63 40.10
N ASN A 535 1.45 27.44 40.15
CA ASN A 535 0.74 26.98 41.35
C ASN A 535 0.85 25.47 41.59
N LYS A 536 1.52 24.72 40.70
CA LYS A 536 1.62 23.25 40.71
C LYS A 536 0.26 22.54 40.73
N ASP A 537 -0.77 23.17 40.15
CA ASP A 537 -2.10 22.58 40.02
C ASP A 537 -2.18 21.73 38.75
N PHE A 538 -1.77 20.47 38.87
CA PHE A 538 -1.72 19.54 37.74
C PHE A 538 -3.09 19.15 37.18
N ASN A 539 -4.16 19.25 37.99
CA ASN A 539 -5.51 18.93 37.53
C ASN A 539 -6.02 20.05 36.63
N SER A 540 -5.96 21.30 37.12
CA SER A 540 -6.29 22.47 36.29
C SER A 540 -5.39 22.54 35.05
N TYR A 541 -4.10 22.25 35.19
CA TYR A 541 -3.18 22.22 34.04
C TYR A 541 -3.61 21.20 32.97
N ARG A 542 -4.00 19.99 33.39
CA ARG A 542 -4.52 18.96 32.48
C ARG A 542 -5.82 19.41 31.82
N ASP A 543 -6.74 19.98 32.58
CA ASP A 543 -8.05 20.42 32.06
C ASP A 543 -7.87 21.53 31.01
N ILE A 544 -6.94 22.46 31.24
CA ILE A 544 -6.56 23.49 30.26
C ILE A 544 -5.94 22.85 29.01
N CYS A 545 -5.06 21.86 29.16
CA CYS A 545 -4.50 21.15 28.00
C CYS A 545 -5.58 20.43 27.17
N ILE A 546 -6.57 19.82 27.83
CA ILE A 546 -7.71 19.16 27.17
C ILE A 546 -8.59 20.18 26.45
N GLU A 547 -8.82 21.35 27.06
CA GLU A 547 -9.53 22.46 26.43
C GLU A 547 -8.83 22.91 25.15
N ILE A 548 -7.50 23.09 25.20
CA ILE A 548 -6.69 23.46 24.04
C ILE A 548 -6.83 22.42 22.91
N ILE A 549 -6.66 21.13 23.22
CA ILE A 549 -6.80 20.05 22.23
C ILE A 549 -8.19 20.07 21.60
N LYS A 550 -9.26 20.20 22.39
CA LYS A 550 -10.64 20.26 21.87
C LYS A 550 -10.87 21.50 21.00
N ALA A 551 -10.23 22.61 21.30
CA ALA A 551 -10.34 23.83 20.52
C ALA A 551 -9.61 23.73 19.17
N ILE A 552 -8.40 23.18 19.16
CA ILE A 552 -7.56 22.97 17.97
C ILE A 552 -8.15 21.86 17.07
N SER A 553 -8.80 20.86 17.66
CA SER A 553 -9.03 19.61 16.96
C SER A 553 -9.89 19.71 15.71
N PRO A 554 -9.41 19.15 14.58
CA PRO A 554 -10.20 19.06 13.36
C PRO A 554 -11.39 18.09 13.49
N ILE A 555 -11.42 17.25 14.52
CA ILE A 555 -12.46 16.24 14.77
C ILE A 555 -13.01 16.32 16.20
N LYS A 556 -13.42 17.52 16.63
CA LYS A 556 -13.87 17.88 17.99
C LYS A 556 -14.73 16.82 18.71
N SER A 557 -15.72 16.25 18.03
CA SER A 557 -16.63 15.24 18.61
C SER A 557 -15.95 13.90 18.87
N ILE A 558 -15.09 13.46 17.96
CA ILE A 558 -14.36 12.19 18.06
C ILE A 558 -13.30 12.31 19.15
N ILE A 559 -12.50 13.38 19.13
CA ILE A 559 -11.44 13.56 20.13
C ILE A 559 -12.02 13.73 21.53
N SER A 560 -13.16 14.43 21.67
CA SER A 560 -13.82 14.57 22.98
C SER A 560 -14.26 13.23 23.55
N ASN A 561 -14.84 12.37 22.71
CA ASN A 561 -15.21 11.01 23.12
C ASN A 561 -13.98 10.17 23.46
N TYR A 562 -12.90 10.32 22.69
CA TYR A 562 -11.65 9.60 22.89
C TYR A 562 -10.97 9.98 24.21
N ILE A 563 -10.81 11.28 24.47
CA ILE A 563 -10.28 11.82 25.73
C ILE A 563 -11.13 11.34 26.91
N ASN A 564 -12.46 11.45 26.82
CA ASN A 564 -13.34 10.99 27.89
C ASN A 564 -13.20 9.48 28.14
N LYS A 565 -13.04 8.68 27.08
CA LYS A 565 -12.81 7.23 27.20
C LYS A 565 -11.48 6.91 27.87
N ILE A 566 -10.43 7.70 27.67
CA ILE A 566 -9.09 7.42 28.23
C ILE A 566 -8.97 7.91 29.67
N ILE A 567 -9.54 9.08 29.98
CA ILE A 567 -9.36 9.70 31.29
C ILE A 567 -10.31 9.09 32.34
N TYR A 568 -11.52 8.70 31.93
CA TYR A 568 -12.56 8.20 32.84
C TYR A 568 -12.71 6.67 32.85
N ASN A 569 -11.89 5.92 32.10
CA ASN A 569 -11.73 4.45 32.23
C ASN A 569 -10.31 4.10 32.67
#